data_AF-A0A3P7FNT0-F1
#
_entry.id   AF-A0A3P7FNT0-F1
#
_cell.length_a   1.000
_cell.length_b   1.000
_cell.length_c   1.000
_cell.angle_alpha   90.00
_cell.angle_beta   90.00
_cell.angle_gamma   90.00
#
_symmetry.space_group_name_H-M   'P 1'
#
loop_
_entity.id
_entity.type
_entity.pdbx_description
1 polymer ?
#
loop_
_entity_poly.entity_id
_entity_poly.type
_entity_poly.pdbx_seq_one_letter_code
_entity_poly.pdbx_strand_id
1 'polypeptide(L)'
;MMKNTSLLLIQIFLSHILLLLGYPSKIPIKTYIQPDEESNGIMRTIQEGEMIHNNDKNNPLKFSFSNRQLHIEEIDTWDLMNTVCDDLKVGAMAIMCGNMGKPYEAFLAITENIEIPLINWDLSPTLPAEEPRSLLVYYFV
;
A
#
# COMPACT_ATOMS: atom_id res chain seq x y z
N MET A 1 -21.37 44.90 -9.19
CA MET A 1 -20.64 44.31 -8.05
C MET A 1 -20.97 42.83 -7.75
N MET A 2 -22.01 42.21 -8.35
CA MET A 2 -22.43 40.81 -8.04
C MET A 2 -21.60 39.67 -8.68
N LYS A 3 -20.77 39.92 -9.72
CA LYS A 3 -20.02 38.84 -10.38
C LYS A 3 -18.87 38.29 -9.53
N ASN A 4 -18.19 39.15 -8.75
CA ASN A 4 -17.06 38.72 -7.93
C ASN A 4 -17.47 37.88 -6.72
N THR A 5 -18.62 38.16 -6.11
CA THR A 5 -19.12 37.37 -4.98
C THR A 5 -19.52 35.95 -5.38
N SER A 6 -20.11 35.79 -6.58
CA SER A 6 -20.43 34.46 -7.13
C SER A 6 -19.16 33.64 -7.42
N LEU A 7 -18.13 34.27 -8.02
CA LEU A 7 -16.86 33.59 -8.32
C LEU A 7 -16.14 33.12 -7.04
N LEU A 8 -16.17 33.95 -5.99
CA LEU A 8 -15.57 33.63 -4.69
C LEU A 8 -16.27 32.44 -4.01
N LEU A 9 -17.60 32.40 -4.08
CA LEU A 9 -18.39 31.27 -3.56
C LEU A 9 -18.08 29.97 -4.30
N ILE A 10 -17.94 30.03 -5.63
CA ILE A 10 -17.55 28.87 -6.45
C ILE A 10 -16.15 28.38 -6.07
N GLN A 11 -15.17 29.28 -5.86
CA GLN A 11 -13.82 28.90 -5.41
C GLN A 11 -13.80 28.28 -4.02
N ILE A 12 -14.55 28.83 -3.06
CA ILE A 12 -14.66 28.26 -1.71
C ILE A 12 -15.30 26.87 -1.79
N PHE A 13 -16.35 26.71 -2.58
CA PHE A 13 -17.03 25.44 -2.78
C PHE A 13 -16.13 24.39 -3.44
N LEU A 14 -15.38 24.76 -4.48
CA LEU A 14 -14.38 23.89 -5.11
C LEU A 14 -13.24 23.50 -4.15
N SER A 15 -12.77 24.44 -3.32
CA SER A 15 -11.77 24.15 -2.28
C SER A 15 -12.32 23.18 -1.23
N HIS A 16 -13.58 23.34 -0.81
CA HIS A 16 -14.24 22.43 0.12
C HIS A 16 -14.48 21.05 -0.49
N ILE A 17 -14.85 20.98 -1.77
CA ILE A 17 -14.94 19.73 -2.50
C ILE A 17 -13.57 19.06 -2.59
N LEU A 18 -12.48 19.79 -2.83
CA LEU A 18 -11.13 19.21 -2.84
C LEU A 18 -10.70 18.68 -1.45
N LEU A 19 -11.14 19.35 -0.38
CA LEU A 19 -10.93 18.92 1.01
C LEU A 19 -11.80 17.72 1.40
N LEU A 20 -13.05 17.65 0.89
CA LEU A 20 -14.01 16.58 1.18
C LEU A 20 -13.82 15.34 0.29
N LEU A 21 -13.42 15.53 -0.97
CA LEU A 21 -12.93 14.49 -1.88
C LEU A 21 -11.45 14.19 -1.66
N GLY A 22 -10.84 14.76 -0.61
CA GLY A 22 -9.48 14.44 -0.20
C GLY A 22 -9.34 12.93 -0.22
N TYR A 23 -8.48 12.45 -1.13
CA TYR A 23 -8.11 11.05 -1.33
C TYR A 23 -8.03 10.37 0.04
N PRO A 24 -8.51 9.11 0.20
CA PRO A 24 -8.63 8.48 1.51
C PRO A 24 -7.36 8.77 2.29
N SER A 25 -7.52 9.42 3.45
CA SER A 25 -6.38 9.91 4.25
C SER A 25 -5.33 8.83 4.47
N LYS A 26 -5.76 7.56 4.39
CA LYS A 26 -4.93 6.36 4.33
C LYS A 26 -5.02 5.67 2.97
N ILE A 27 -3.88 5.47 2.32
CA ILE A 27 -3.68 4.62 1.15
C ILE A 27 -3.79 3.15 1.61
N PRO A 28 -4.80 2.39 1.15
CA PRO A 28 -4.98 1.00 1.55
C PRO A 28 -4.00 0.08 0.82
N ILE A 29 -3.20 -0.67 1.58
CA ILE A 29 -2.22 -1.63 1.06
C ILE A 29 -2.62 -3.02 1.55
N LYS A 30 -2.74 -3.97 0.62
CA LYS A 30 -3.05 -5.36 0.93
C LYS A 30 -1.76 -6.18 0.99
N THR A 31 -1.53 -6.85 2.11
CA THR A 31 -0.39 -7.75 2.28
C THR A 31 -0.84 -9.20 2.23
N TYR A 32 -0.06 -10.05 1.56
CA TYR A 32 -0.29 -11.49 1.48
C TYR A 32 0.90 -12.24 2.06
N ILE A 33 0.70 -12.95 3.16
CA ILE A 33 1.75 -13.63 3.92
C ILE A 33 1.47 -15.12 4.06
N GLN A 34 2.52 -15.93 4.22
CA GLN A 34 2.39 -17.31 4.65
C GLN A 34 2.17 -17.38 6.17
N PRO A 35 1.51 -18.43 6.70
CA PRO A 35 1.31 -18.63 8.13
C PRO A 35 2.57 -19.20 8.81
N ASP A 36 3.75 -18.65 8.52
CA ASP A 36 5.02 -19.06 9.10
C ASP A 36 5.64 -17.97 10.00
N GLU A 37 6.67 -18.34 10.77
CA GLU A 37 7.29 -17.45 11.75
C GLU A 37 8.02 -16.27 11.10
N GLU A 38 8.66 -16.50 9.96
CA GLU A 38 9.36 -15.47 9.19
C GLU A 38 8.39 -14.38 8.70
N SER A 39 7.29 -14.81 8.08
CA SER A 39 6.18 -13.98 7.62
C SER A 39 5.53 -13.18 8.76
N ASN A 40 5.44 -13.77 9.95
CA ASN A 40 4.99 -13.04 11.14
C ASN A 40 5.97 -11.94 11.56
N GLY A 41 7.28 -12.20 11.48
CA GLY A 41 8.32 -11.20 11.69
C GLY A 41 8.21 -10.04 10.68
N ILE A 42 8.03 -10.36 9.41
CA ILE A 42 7.82 -9.37 8.33
C ILE A 42 6.57 -8.53 8.62
N MET A 43 5.46 -9.16 9.03
CA MET A 43 4.22 -8.44 9.35
C MET A 43 4.40 -7.45 10.50
N ARG A 44 5.18 -7.80 11.53
CA ARG A 44 5.51 -6.87 12.62
C ARG A 44 6.33 -5.68 12.11
N THR A 45 7.30 -5.92 11.23
CA THR A 45 8.09 -4.85 10.60
C THR A 45 7.20 -3.92 9.77
N ILE A 46 6.26 -4.46 9.01
CA ILE A 46 5.29 -3.66 8.25
C ILE A 46 4.41 -2.81 9.18
N GLN A 47 3.92 -3.38 10.27
CA GLN A 47 3.10 -2.66 11.26
C GLN A 47 3.88 -1.53 11.95
N GLU A 48 5.14 -1.78 12.30
CA GLU A 48 6.01 -0.74 12.86
C GLU A 48 6.24 0.38 11.84
N GLY A 49 6.52 0.03 10.58
CA GLY A 49 6.67 0.98 9.48
C GLY A 49 5.41 1.82 9.25
N GLU A 50 4.24 1.18 9.29
CA GLU A 50 2.94 1.86 9.23
C GLU A 50 2.80 2.87 10.37
N MET A 51 3.09 2.47 11.61
CA MET A 51 2.99 3.34 12.77
C MET A 51 3.92 4.55 12.65
N ILE A 52 5.20 4.33 12.30
CA ILE A 52 6.18 5.40 12.13
C ILE A 52 5.73 6.38 11.04
N HIS A 53 5.36 5.86 9.86
CA HIS A 53 4.89 6.68 8.74
C HIS A 53 3.62 7.47 9.08
N ASN A 54 2.67 6.83 9.76
CA ASN A 54 1.40 7.43 10.09
C ASN A 54 1.49 8.46 11.21
N ASN A 55 2.43 8.31 12.14
CA ASN A 55 2.63 9.25 13.24
C ASN A 55 3.42 10.51 12.84
N ASP A 56 4.03 10.56 11.65
CA ASP A 56 4.65 11.78 11.15
C ASP A 56 3.59 12.85 10.84
N LYS A 57 3.59 13.93 11.61
CA LYS A 57 2.65 15.06 11.47
C LYS A 57 2.85 15.86 10.18
N ASN A 58 4.03 15.78 9.58
CA ASN A 58 4.34 16.48 8.33
C ASN A 58 3.89 15.69 7.11
N ASN A 59 3.51 14.42 7.29
CA ASN A 59 3.06 13.58 6.20
C ASN A 59 1.53 13.68 6.03
N PRO A 60 1.03 14.26 4.92
CA PRO A 60 -0.40 14.40 4.67
C PRO A 60 -1.05 13.07 4.26
N LEU A 61 -0.27 12.09 3.81
CA LEU A 61 -0.74 10.77 3.40
C LEU A 61 -0.39 9.75 4.48
N LYS A 62 -1.30 8.82 4.71
CA LYS A 62 -1.14 7.74 5.67
C LYS A 62 -1.23 6.41 4.92
N PHE A 63 -0.74 5.34 5.52
CA PHE A 63 -0.99 3.97 5.04
C PHE A 63 -2.07 3.31 5.90
N SER A 64 -2.78 2.36 5.30
CA SER A 64 -3.65 1.41 6.00
C SER A 64 -3.31 0.02 5.49
N PHE A 65 -2.57 -0.75 6.29
CA PHE A 65 -2.25 -2.12 5.91
C PHE A 65 -3.36 -3.08 6.33
N SER A 66 -3.70 -4.04 5.47
CA SER A 66 -4.52 -5.19 5.85
C SER A 66 -3.89 -6.46 5.31
N ASN A 67 -3.80 -7.49 6.16
CA ASN A 67 -3.15 -8.74 5.79
C ASN A 67 -4.16 -9.81 5.38
N ARG A 68 -3.67 -10.74 4.57
CA ARG A 68 -4.29 -12.03 4.32
C ARG A 68 -3.24 -13.12 4.47
N GLN A 69 -3.56 -14.13 5.25
CA GLN A 69 -2.76 -15.35 5.33
C GLN A 69 -3.13 -16.28 4.17
N LEU A 70 -2.11 -16.78 3.47
CA LEU A 70 -2.24 -17.71 2.37
C LEU A 70 -1.59 -19.04 2.75
N HIS A 71 -2.40 -20.10 2.73
CA HIS A 71 -1.92 -21.46 2.91
C HIS A 71 -1.52 -21.97 1.52
N ILE A 72 -0.26 -21.74 1.12
CA ILE A 72 0.20 -21.97 -0.26
C ILE A 72 0.04 -23.44 -0.69
N GLU A 73 0.19 -24.37 0.25
CA GLU A 73 0.01 -25.80 -0.03
C GLU A 73 -1.43 -26.17 -0.39
N GLU A 74 -2.40 -25.35 0.03
CA GLU A 74 -3.83 -25.58 -0.15
C GLU A 74 -4.44 -24.72 -1.26
N ILE A 75 -3.78 -23.62 -1.64
CA ILE A 75 -4.37 -22.64 -2.56
C ILE A 75 -3.99 -22.93 -4.01
N ASP A 76 -5.00 -23.16 -4.85
CA ASP A 76 -4.78 -23.17 -6.29
C ASP A 76 -4.69 -21.73 -6.85
N THR A 77 -4.10 -21.59 -8.03
CA THR A 77 -3.90 -20.28 -8.66
C THR A 77 -5.22 -19.57 -8.96
N TRP A 78 -6.29 -20.30 -9.30
CA TRP A 78 -7.59 -19.73 -9.63
C TRP A 78 -8.27 -19.15 -8.38
N ASP A 79 -8.26 -19.90 -7.28
CA ASP A 79 -8.77 -19.48 -5.98
C ASP A 79 -7.98 -18.31 -5.41
N LEU A 80 -6.66 -18.30 -5.60
CA LEU A 80 -5.83 -17.13 -5.29
C LEU A 80 -6.28 -15.92 -6.10
N MET A 81 -6.42 -16.04 -7.43
CA MET A 81 -6.85 -14.92 -8.27
C MET A 81 -8.22 -14.37 -7.87
N ASN A 82 -9.19 -15.24 -7.57
CA ASN A 82 -10.50 -14.81 -7.09
C ASN A 82 -10.41 -14.08 -5.76
N THR A 83 -9.64 -14.63 -4.81
CA THR A 83 -9.44 -14.04 -3.49
C THR A 83 -8.82 -12.64 -3.60
N VAL A 84 -7.80 -12.50 -4.45
CA VAL A 84 -7.12 -11.22 -4.68
C VAL A 84 -8.07 -10.22 -5.34
N CYS A 85 -8.82 -10.63 -6.37
CA CYS A 85 -9.83 -9.79 -7.00
C CYS A 85 -10.91 -9.33 -6.00
N ASP A 86 -11.33 -10.19 -5.07
CA ASP A 86 -12.30 -9.83 -4.04
C ASP A 86 -11.73 -8.82 -3.03
N ASP A 87 -10.47 -8.97 -2.62
CA ASP A 87 -9.77 -7.97 -1.80
C ASP A 87 -9.62 -6.63 -2.55
N LEU A 88 -9.35 -6.67 -3.85
CA LEU A 88 -9.20 -5.48 -4.68
C LEU A 88 -10.53 -4.73 -4.88
N LYS A 89 -11.66 -5.44 -4.93
CA LYS A 89 -13.00 -4.82 -4.95
C LYS A 89 -13.27 -3.95 -3.71
N VAL A 90 -12.63 -4.23 -2.58
CA VAL A 90 -12.73 -3.41 -1.36
C VAL A 90 -11.98 -2.08 -1.50
N GLY A 91 -11.10 -1.95 -2.51
CA GLY A 91 -10.42 -0.71 -2.85
C GLY A 91 -8.96 -0.66 -2.42
N ALA A 92 -8.27 -1.81 -2.30
CA ALA A 92 -6.83 -1.82 -2.09
C ALA A 92 -6.11 -1.17 -3.29
N MET A 93 -5.14 -0.29 -3.00
CA MET A 93 -4.41 0.50 -3.99
C MET A 93 -3.04 -0.09 -4.33
N ALA A 94 -2.53 -1.00 -3.52
CA ALA A 94 -1.29 -1.72 -3.78
C ALA A 94 -1.35 -3.11 -3.15
N ILE A 95 -0.62 -4.04 -3.75
CA ILE A 95 -0.36 -5.38 -3.21
C ILE A 95 1.08 -5.43 -2.73
N MET A 96 1.30 -6.04 -1.58
CA MET A 96 2.63 -6.27 -1.02
C MET A 96 2.77 -7.74 -0.62
N CYS A 97 3.77 -8.42 -1.17
CA CYS A 97 3.98 -9.84 -0.94
C CYS A 97 5.45 -10.23 -1.10
N GLY A 98 5.87 -11.34 -0.50
CA GLY A 98 7.17 -11.94 -0.73
C GLY A 98 7.17 -12.84 -1.95
N ASN A 99 8.33 -13.38 -2.27
CA ASN A 99 8.47 -14.44 -3.25
C ASN A 99 7.90 -15.73 -2.69
N MET A 100 6.74 -16.11 -3.22
CA MET A 100 5.97 -17.29 -2.81
C MET A 100 5.99 -18.39 -3.87
N GLY A 101 6.87 -18.31 -4.88
CA GLY A 101 6.86 -19.23 -6.01
C GLY A 101 5.65 -18.97 -6.92
N LYS A 102 4.85 -20.00 -7.23
CA LYS A 102 3.71 -19.88 -8.17
C LYS A 102 2.69 -18.79 -7.82
N PRO A 103 2.28 -18.60 -6.55
CA PRO A 103 1.46 -17.47 -6.15
C PRO A 103 2.01 -16.10 -6.56
N TYR A 104 3.33 -15.91 -6.55
CA TYR A 104 3.95 -14.64 -6.94
C TYR A 104 3.65 -14.26 -8.39
N GLU A 105 3.74 -15.23 -9.31
CA GLU A 105 3.40 -15.02 -10.72
C GLU A 105 1.92 -14.67 -10.92
N ALA A 106 1.03 -15.21 -10.08
CA ALA A 106 -0.38 -14.85 -10.11
C ALA A 106 -0.60 -13.40 -9.65
N PHE A 107 0.07 -12.97 -8.58
CA PHE A 107 0.04 -11.56 -8.17
C PHE A 107 0.55 -10.65 -9.28
N LEU A 108 1.69 -10.98 -9.88
CA LEU A 108 2.28 -10.22 -10.97
C LEU A 108 1.27 -10.05 -12.11
N ALA A 109 0.71 -11.16 -12.60
CA ALA A 109 -0.29 -11.14 -13.67
C ALA A 109 -1.51 -10.27 -13.32
N ILE A 110 -2.04 -10.37 -12.09
CA ILE A 110 -3.17 -9.54 -11.67
C ILE A 110 -2.77 -8.06 -11.69
N THR A 111 -1.67 -7.71 -11.01
CA THR A 111 -1.25 -6.31 -10.84
C THR A 111 -0.88 -5.61 -12.15
N GLU A 112 -0.28 -6.33 -13.10
CA GLU A 112 0.00 -5.81 -14.43
C GLU A 112 -1.28 -5.54 -15.23
N ASN A 113 -2.31 -6.38 -15.09
CA ASN A 113 -3.57 -6.21 -15.84
C ASN A 113 -4.48 -5.11 -15.29
N ILE A 114 -4.44 -4.87 -13.97
CA ILE A 114 -5.27 -3.84 -13.31
C ILE A 114 -4.50 -2.54 -13.03
N GLU A 115 -3.22 -2.50 -13.39
CA GLU A 115 -2.33 -1.35 -13.26
C GLU A 115 -2.18 -0.83 -11.82
N ILE A 116 -2.05 -1.74 -10.84
CA ILE A 116 -1.70 -1.38 -9.46
C ILE A 116 -0.27 -1.81 -9.10
N PRO A 117 0.38 -1.14 -8.14
CA PRO A 117 1.71 -1.53 -7.69
C PRO A 117 1.72 -2.90 -7.01
N LEU A 118 2.71 -3.71 -7.38
CA LEU A 118 3.14 -4.91 -6.66
C LEU A 118 4.48 -4.63 -5.97
N ILE A 119 4.49 -4.70 -4.63
CA ILE A 119 5.69 -4.47 -3.81
C ILE A 119 6.22 -5.83 -3.35
N ASN A 120 7.40 -6.19 -3.81
CA ASN A 120 8.12 -7.37 -3.34
C ASN A 120 9.09 -7.02 -2.22
N TRP A 121 8.81 -7.46 -0.98
CA TRP A 121 9.68 -7.15 0.17
C TRP A 121 10.99 -7.93 0.19
N ASP A 122 11.09 -9.06 -0.53
CA ASP A 122 12.35 -9.80 -0.63
C ASP A 122 13.40 -9.06 -1.46
N LEU A 123 12.96 -8.07 -2.24
CA LEU A 123 13.82 -7.16 -2.98
C LEU A 123 14.22 -5.93 -2.14
N SER A 124 13.75 -5.83 -0.89
CA SER A 124 14.14 -4.72 -0.03
C SER A 124 15.64 -4.80 0.28
N PRO A 125 16.36 -3.67 0.20
CA PRO A 125 17.77 -3.66 0.57
C PRO A 125 17.89 -3.99 2.05
N THR A 126 18.62 -5.05 2.37
CA THR A 126 19.12 -5.25 3.73
C THR A 126 20.08 -4.11 4.01
N LEU A 127 19.66 -3.15 4.84
CA LEU A 127 20.57 -2.13 5.32
C LEU A 127 21.78 -2.84 5.93
N PRO A 128 23.02 -2.49 5.56
CA PRO A 128 24.17 -3.11 6.20
C PRO A 128 24.07 -2.86 7.70
N ALA A 129 24.24 -3.92 8.48
CA ALA A 129 24.31 -3.83 9.92
C ALA A 129 25.41 -2.80 10.27
N GLU A 130 24.96 -1.64 10.74
CA GLU A 130 25.79 -0.55 11.27
C GLU A 130 26.93 -0.07 10.36
N GLU A 131 26.62 0.84 9.43
CA GLU A 131 27.49 2.00 9.25
C GLU A 131 26.79 3.26 9.79
N PRO A 132 27.39 3.98 10.76
CA PRO A 132 26.75 5.11 11.39
C PRO A 132 26.70 6.28 10.40
N ARG A 133 25.49 6.62 9.98
CA ARG A 133 25.10 7.93 9.42
C ARG A 133 25.79 8.34 8.12
N SER A 134 25.07 8.14 7.01
CA SER A 134 24.78 9.30 6.15
C SER A 134 23.32 9.24 5.72
N LEU A 135 22.55 10.23 6.20
CA LEU A 135 21.24 10.58 5.68
C LEU A 135 21.41 10.98 4.22
N LEU A 136 21.28 10.05 3.28
CA LEU A 136 21.15 10.35 1.86
C LEU A 136 20.63 9.11 1.13
N VAL A 137 19.66 9.35 0.23
CA VAL A 137 19.15 8.49 -0.85
C VAL A 137 18.20 7.37 -0.39
N TYR A 138 16.92 7.30 -0.81
CA TYR A 138 16.34 7.63 -2.11
C TYR A 138 14.99 8.35 -1.99
N TYR A 139 14.91 9.56 -2.55
CA TYR A 139 13.65 10.06 -3.11
C TYR A 139 13.45 9.33 -4.44
N PHE A 140 12.28 8.69 -4.62
CA PHE A 140 11.82 8.32 -5.94
C PHE A 140 11.66 9.61 -6.76
N VAL A 141 12.42 9.68 -7.86
CA VAL A 141 12.19 10.62 -8.98
C VAL A 141 11.20 9.97 -9.93
#